data_AF-A0AA43JUE9-F1
#
_entry.id   AF-A0AA43JUE9-F1
#
_cell.length_a   1.000
_cell.length_b   1.000
_cell.length_c   1.000
_cell.angle_alpha   90.00
_cell.angle_beta   90.00
_cell.angle_gamma   90.00
#
_symmetry.space_group_name_H-M   'P 1'
#
loop_
_entity.id
_entity.type
_entity.pdbx_description
1 polymer ?
#
loop_
_entity_poly.entity_id
_entity_poly.type
_entity_poly.pdbx_seq_one_letter_code
_entity_poly.pdbx_strand_id
1 'polypeptide(L)'
;MQPRERLRNLLVSRSVRLGDFTLASGARSAYYVDARRTTMTAEGQALIGEVGFEVLQGTGLEFTHVGGLTMGADPVAYAIAHHSWRVGDPRDAFSVRKEAKEHGTGQRVEGGLPPGARCVVIEDSMTTGSSALKAVEALRDFGAEVVAILTVVDREEGGRERLAEAGLPVFALFTGPELLSAARVD
;
A
#
# COMPACT_ATOMS: atom_id res chain seq x y z
N MET A 1 -19.04 4.98 -14.26
CA MET A 1 -18.09 3.90 -13.93
C MET A 1 -17.85 3.95 -12.45
N GLN A 2 -17.92 2.83 -11.74
CA GLN A 2 -17.64 2.80 -10.29
C GLN A 2 -16.18 3.19 -10.03
N PRO A 3 -15.84 3.94 -8.95
CA PRO A 3 -14.46 4.37 -8.68
C PRO A 3 -13.43 3.24 -8.72
N ARG A 4 -13.77 2.09 -8.13
CA ARG A 4 -12.94 0.87 -8.14
C ARG A 4 -12.69 0.33 -9.54
N GLU A 5 -13.71 0.30 -10.39
CA GLU A 5 -13.58 -0.13 -11.79
C GLU A 5 -12.69 0.84 -12.59
N ARG A 6 -12.87 2.15 -12.38
CA ARG A 6 -12.03 3.17 -13.03
C ARG A 6 -10.57 3.06 -12.60
N LEU A 7 -10.32 2.82 -11.31
CA LEU A 7 -8.98 2.61 -10.78
C LEU A 7 -8.32 1.37 -11.39
N ARG A 8 -9.06 0.26 -11.51
CA ARG A 8 -8.58 -0.95 -12.18
C ARG A 8 -8.13 -0.65 -13.61
N ASN A 9 -8.97 0.04 -14.39
CA ASN A 9 -8.65 0.37 -15.79
C ASN A 9 -7.43 1.30 -15.89
N LEU A 10 -7.27 2.22 -14.93
CA LEU A 10 -6.09 3.08 -14.85
C LEU A 10 -4.82 2.30 -14.49
N LEU A 11 -4.91 1.30 -13.60
CA LEU A 11 -3.81 0.39 -13.29
C LEU A 11 -3.43 -0.47 -14.51
N VAL A 12 -4.40 -1.05 -15.21
CA VAL A 12 -4.16 -1.83 -16.43
C VAL A 12 -3.43 -1.00 -17.48
N SER A 13 -3.95 0.18 -17.81
CA SER A 13 -3.41 1.01 -18.89
C SER A 13 -2.04 1.65 -18.59
N ARG A 14 -1.72 1.92 -17.32
CA ARG A 14 -0.49 2.66 -16.95
C ARG A 14 0.54 1.82 -16.23
N SER A 15 0.11 0.84 -15.45
CA SER A 15 0.95 0.14 -14.48
C SER A 15 1.24 -1.31 -14.87
N VAL A 16 0.41 -1.95 -15.70
CA VAL A 16 0.67 -3.30 -16.22
C VAL A 16 1.45 -3.22 -17.52
N ARG A 17 2.50 -4.05 -17.63
CA ARG A 17 3.25 -4.26 -18.87
C ARG A 17 3.29 -5.75 -19.18
N LEU A 18 2.86 -6.13 -20.38
CA LEU A 18 2.96 -7.49 -20.88
C LEU A 18 4.30 -7.69 -21.58
N GLY A 19 4.87 -8.89 -21.46
CA GLY A 19 6.16 -9.24 -22.06
C GLY A 19 6.95 -10.23 -21.21
N ASP A 20 8.18 -10.51 -21.64
CA ASP A 20 9.09 -11.39 -20.90
C ASP A 20 9.94 -10.58 -19.91
N PHE A 21 9.63 -10.71 -18.63
CA PHE A 21 10.36 -10.05 -17.55
C PHE A 21 11.14 -11.06 -16.71
N THR A 22 12.30 -10.64 -16.23
CA THR A 22 13.04 -11.36 -15.18
C THR A 22 12.82 -10.64 -13.86
N LEU A 23 12.24 -11.32 -12.88
CA LEU A 23 11.99 -10.78 -11.55
C LEU A 23 13.31 -10.69 -10.75
N ALA A 24 13.31 -9.95 -9.64
CA ALA A 24 14.47 -9.88 -8.74
C ALA A 24 14.85 -11.24 -8.15
N SER A 25 13.92 -12.20 -8.13
CA SER A 25 14.14 -13.61 -7.76
C SER A 25 14.84 -14.44 -8.85
N GLY A 26 15.04 -13.90 -10.05
CA GLY A 26 15.51 -14.62 -11.22
C GLY A 26 14.42 -15.40 -11.99
N ALA A 27 13.20 -15.47 -11.46
CA ALA A 27 12.07 -16.11 -12.13
C ALA A 27 11.62 -15.31 -13.37
N ARG A 28 11.12 -16.01 -14.41
CA ARG A 28 10.48 -15.36 -15.56
C ARG A 28 9.02 -15.05 -15.24
N SER A 29 8.56 -13.87 -15.63
CA SER A 29 7.16 -13.44 -15.54
C SER A 29 6.69 -12.92 -16.88
N ALA A 30 5.45 -13.27 -17.24
CA ALA A 30 4.79 -12.80 -18.46
C ALA A 30 4.26 -11.34 -18.35
N TYR A 31 4.42 -10.73 -17.18
CA TYR A 31 4.00 -9.36 -16.93
C TYR A 31 4.80 -8.71 -15.79
N TYR A 32 4.77 -7.39 -15.77
CA TYR A 32 5.35 -6.57 -14.71
C TYR A 32 4.35 -5.49 -14.29
N VAL A 33 4.28 -5.21 -12.98
CA VAL A 33 3.42 -4.17 -12.41
C VAL A 33 4.27 -3.11 -11.71
N ASP A 34 4.10 -1.85 -12.13
CA ASP A 34 4.67 -0.67 -11.48
C ASP A 34 3.54 0.30 -11.11
N ALA A 35 2.91 0.04 -9.97
CA ALA A 35 1.70 0.74 -9.52
C ALA A 35 1.90 2.27 -9.41
N ARG A 36 3.13 2.74 -9.15
CA ARG A 36 3.49 4.17 -9.08
C ARG A 36 3.07 4.98 -10.30
N ARG A 37 3.04 4.36 -11.48
CA ARG A 37 2.57 5.00 -12.72
C ARG A 37 1.11 5.41 -12.69
N THR A 38 0.33 4.77 -11.82
CA THR A 38 -1.04 5.13 -11.50
C THR A 38 -1.11 5.88 -10.18
N THR A 39 -0.46 5.38 -9.12
CA THR A 39 -0.59 5.97 -7.78
C THR A 39 -0.07 7.40 -7.72
N MET A 40 0.86 7.83 -8.58
CA MET A 40 1.38 9.20 -8.58
C MET A 40 0.66 10.13 -9.59
N THR A 41 -0.47 9.72 -10.15
CA THR A 41 -1.28 10.57 -11.05
C THR A 41 -2.40 11.27 -10.30
N ALA A 42 -2.84 12.45 -10.77
CA ALA A 42 -3.96 13.18 -10.16
C ALA A 42 -5.25 12.34 -10.08
N GLU A 43 -5.62 11.66 -11.17
CA GLU A 43 -6.79 10.78 -11.18
C GLU A 43 -6.61 9.56 -10.27
N GLY A 44 -5.42 8.93 -10.29
CA GLY A 44 -5.10 7.82 -9.42
C GLY A 44 -5.17 8.20 -7.93
N GLN A 45 -4.68 9.38 -7.56
CA GLN A 45 -4.77 9.90 -6.18
C GLN A 45 -6.22 10.03 -5.70
N ALA A 46 -7.11 10.60 -6.52
CA ALA A 46 -8.52 10.72 -6.15
C ALA A 46 -9.17 9.34 -5.93
N LEU A 47 -8.95 8.42 -6.86
CA LEU A 47 -9.56 7.09 -6.84
C LEU A 47 -8.99 6.19 -5.73
N ILE A 48 -7.67 6.22 -5.52
CA ILE A 48 -7.00 5.42 -4.47
C ILE A 48 -7.44 5.89 -3.09
N GLY A 49 -7.58 7.20 -2.89
CA GLY A 49 -8.03 7.74 -1.61
C GLY A 49 -9.41 7.20 -1.23
N GLU A 50 -10.35 7.25 -2.16
CA GLU A 50 -11.71 6.73 -1.98
C GLU A 50 -11.73 5.21 -1.81
N VAL A 51 -11.24 4.46 -2.81
CA VAL A 51 -11.30 2.99 -2.81
C VAL A 51 -10.50 2.39 -1.66
N GLY A 52 -9.35 2.97 -1.32
CA GLY A 52 -8.52 2.54 -0.20
C GLY A 52 -9.19 2.77 1.15
N PHE A 53 -9.80 3.94 1.34
CA PHE A 53 -10.52 4.26 2.56
C PHE A 53 -11.76 3.37 2.74
N GLU A 54 -12.56 3.17 1.69
CA GLU A 54 -13.74 2.30 1.72
C GLU A 54 -13.38 0.85 2.08
N VAL A 55 -12.30 0.31 1.49
CA VAL A 55 -11.83 -1.04 1.83
C VAL A 55 -11.47 -1.13 3.31
N LEU A 56 -10.76 -0.14 3.85
CA LEU A 56 -10.39 -0.13 5.27
C LEU A 56 -11.59 0.00 6.20
N GLN A 57 -12.56 0.87 5.87
CA GLN A 57 -13.81 1.00 6.63
C GLN A 57 -14.60 -0.30 6.66
N GLY A 58 -14.69 -1.00 5.52
CA GLY A 58 -15.38 -2.28 5.41
C GLY A 58 -14.78 -3.40 6.26
N THR A 59 -13.56 -3.25 6.77
CA THR A 59 -12.92 -4.22 7.67
C THR A 59 -13.45 -4.17 9.11
N GLY A 60 -14.03 -3.03 9.53
CA GLY A 60 -14.39 -2.77 10.92
C GLY A 60 -13.18 -2.62 11.87
N LEU A 61 -11.96 -2.49 11.33
CA LEU A 61 -10.77 -2.25 12.15
C LEU A 61 -10.71 -0.79 12.61
N GLU A 62 -10.44 -0.61 13.90
CA GLU A 62 -10.10 0.71 14.45
C GLU A 62 -8.63 1.05 14.14
N PHE A 63 -8.40 2.17 13.45
CA PHE A 63 -7.08 2.71 13.16
C PHE A 63 -7.13 4.23 13.11
N THR A 64 -5.97 4.86 13.27
CA THR A 64 -5.81 6.32 13.33
C THR A 64 -4.89 6.84 12.23
N HIS A 65 -3.98 6.00 11.75
CA HIS A 65 -2.90 6.40 10.85
C HIS A 65 -2.70 5.40 9.72
N VAL A 66 -2.29 5.90 8.55
CA VAL A 66 -1.93 5.10 7.37
C VAL A 66 -0.57 5.52 6.83
N GLY A 67 0.27 4.56 6.45
CA GLY A 67 1.62 4.88 6.01
C GLY A 67 2.46 3.63 5.81
N GLY A 68 3.67 3.74 5.29
CA GLY A 68 4.49 2.56 5.04
C GLY A 68 5.90 2.92 4.61
N LEU A 69 6.63 1.94 4.08
CA LEU A 69 8.00 2.15 3.64
C LEU A 69 8.03 3.07 2.40
N THR A 70 8.76 4.19 2.51
CA THR A 70 8.97 5.12 1.40
C THR A 70 9.66 4.42 0.22
N MET A 71 9.36 4.73 -1.03
CA MET A 71 8.51 5.81 -1.54
C MET A 71 7.16 5.33 -2.08
N GLY A 72 6.98 4.01 -2.26
CA GLY A 72 5.78 3.45 -2.86
C GLY A 72 4.52 3.68 -2.02
N ALA A 73 4.65 3.56 -0.70
CA ALA A 73 3.55 3.73 0.25
C ALA A 73 3.04 5.18 0.33
N ASP A 74 3.93 6.16 0.23
CA ASP A 74 3.66 7.58 0.47
C ASP A 74 2.47 8.13 -0.35
N PRO A 75 2.44 8.01 -1.71
CA PRO A 75 1.30 8.52 -2.48
C PRO A 75 -0.02 7.85 -2.11
N VAL A 76 -0.02 6.56 -1.75
CA VAL A 76 -1.24 5.83 -1.39
C VAL A 76 -1.74 6.29 -0.02
N ALA A 77 -0.85 6.42 0.96
CA ALA A 77 -1.17 6.89 2.30
C ALA A 77 -1.72 8.32 2.28
N TYR A 78 -1.09 9.23 1.53
CA TYR A 78 -1.53 10.63 1.43
C TYR A 78 -2.89 10.75 0.73
N ALA A 79 -3.15 9.94 -0.29
CA ALA A 79 -4.45 9.89 -0.94
C ALA A 79 -5.57 9.47 0.03
N ILE A 80 -5.33 8.41 0.82
CA ILE A 80 -6.29 7.92 1.82
C ILE A 80 -6.52 8.96 2.92
N ALA A 81 -5.45 9.55 3.47
CA ALA A 81 -5.57 10.58 4.49
C ALA A 81 -6.37 11.79 3.98
N HIS A 82 -6.06 12.28 2.78
CA HIS A 82 -6.80 13.39 2.16
C HIS A 82 -8.28 13.06 1.93
N HIS A 83 -8.60 11.84 1.45
CA HIS A 83 -9.98 11.40 1.28
C HIS A 83 -10.71 11.31 2.64
N SER A 84 -10.08 10.71 3.65
CA SER A 84 -10.64 10.53 4.99
C SER A 84 -11.08 11.86 5.63
N TRP A 85 -10.27 12.92 5.46
CA TRP A 85 -10.63 14.27 5.91
C TRP A 85 -11.88 14.80 5.20
N ARG A 86 -11.96 14.61 3.88
CA ARG A 86 -13.09 15.10 3.07
C ARG A 86 -14.42 14.45 3.44
N VAL A 87 -14.40 13.21 3.91
CA VAL A 87 -15.61 12.48 4.32
C VAL A 87 -15.92 12.60 5.82
N GLY A 88 -15.14 13.39 6.56
CA GLY A 88 -15.39 13.71 7.97
C GLY A 88 -14.97 12.61 8.96
N ASP A 89 -14.16 11.65 8.53
CA ASP A 89 -13.64 10.58 9.37
C ASP A 89 -12.10 10.48 9.23
N PRO A 90 -11.37 11.43 9.83
CA PRO A 90 -9.98 11.70 9.48
C PRO A 90 -9.01 10.63 9.97
N ARG A 91 -8.04 10.29 9.13
CA ARG A 91 -6.88 9.44 9.43
C ARG A 91 -5.63 10.15 8.95
N ASP A 92 -4.62 10.23 9.80
CA ASP A 92 -3.38 10.92 9.48
C ASP A 92 -2.41 10.02 8.72
N ALA A 93 -1.58 10.63 7.87
CA ALA A 93 -0.58 9.89 7.12
C ALA A 93 0.80 9.93 7.77
N PHE A 94 1.58 8.87 7.56
CA PHE A 94 2.98 8.79 7.94
C PHE A 94 3.84 8.14 6.86
N SER A 95 5.15 8.24 7.02
CA SER A 95 6.13 7.59 6.15
C SER A 95 7.23 6.93 6.97
N VAL A 96 7.68 5.75 6.56
CA VAL A 96 8.82 5.05 7.14
C VAL A 96 10.00 5.13 6.18
N ARG A 97 11.10 5.72 6.65
CA ARG A 97 12.36 5.78 5.91
C ARG A 97 13.00 4.40 5.80
N LYS A 98 13.75 4.19 4.70
CA LYS A 98 14.57 2.98 4.52
C LYS A 98 15.69 2.88 5.54
N GLU A 99 16.24 4.02 5.94
CA GLU A 99 17.35 4.14 6.88
C GLU A 99 17.02 5.18 7.95
N ALA A 100 17.63 5.04 9.12
CA ALA A 100 17.51 6.01 10.20
C ALA A 100 18.11 7.36 9.79
N LYS A 101 17.65 8.46 10.41
CA LYS A 101 18.31 9.76 10.26
C LYS A 101 19.74 9.68 10.82
N GLU A 102 20.72 10.16 10.06
CA GLU A 102 22.10 10.28 10.52
C GLU A 102 22.24 11.29 11.68
N HIS A 103 21.34 12.28 11.76
CA HIS A 103 21.35 13.35 12.76
C HIS A 103 19.94 13.53 13.37
N GLY A 104 19.82 13.63 14.69
CA GLY A 104 18.55 13.79 15.42
C GLY A 104 18.19 12.57 16.28
N THR A 105 16.90 12.27 16.42
CA THR A 105 16.39 11.16 17.27
C THR A 105 16.70 9.75 16.73
N GLY A 106 17.33 9.63 15.55
CA GLY A 106 17.60 8.34 14.91
C GLY A 106 16.35 7.59 14.44
N GLN A 107 15.17 8.21 14.51
CA GLN A 107 13.90 7.56 14.18
C GLN A 107 13.71 7.42 12.66
N ARG A 108 13.13 6.29 12.25
CA ARG A 108 12.77 6.00 10.84
C ARG A 108 11.37 6.51 10.47
N VAL A 109 10.51 6.78 11.44
CA VAL A 109 9.12 7.20 11.23
C VAL A 109 9.04 8.72 11.11
N GLU A 110 8.35 9.19 10.07
CA GLU A 110 8.00 10.59 9.84
C GLU A 110 6.49 10.75 9.87
N GLY A 111 6.02 11.88 10.40
CA GLY A 111 4.60 12.10 10.70
C GLY A 111 4.37 12.16 12.21
N GLY A 112 3.28 12.82 12.62
CA GLY A 112 2.98 13.09 14.03
C GLY A 112 2.34 11.91 14.76
N LEU A 113 2.95 10.72 14.76
CA LEU A 113 2.39 9.56 15.47
C LEU A 113 2.53 9.73 16.99
N PRO A 114 1.42 9.71 17.76
CA PRO A 114 1.51 9.54 19.20
C PRO A 114 1.88 8.09 19.57
N PRO A 115 2.49 7.86 20.74
CA PRO A 115 2.61 6.50 21.30
C PRO A 115 1.26 5.79 21.36
N GLY A 116 1.22 4.50 20.99
CA GLY A 116 -0.02 3.74 20.91
C GLY A 116 -0.88 4.03 19.67
N ALA A 117 -0.39 4.82 18.71
CA ALA A 117 -1.07 5.01 17.44
C ALA A 117 -1.35 3.66 16.75
N ARG A 118 -2.60 3.45 16.37
CA ARG A 118 -3.05 2.28 15.62
C ARG A 118 -2.89 2.54 14.13
N CYS A 119 -2.01 1.81 13.48
CA CYS A 119 -1.50 2.08 12.14
C CYS A 119 -1.85 0.96 11.16
N VAL A 120 -2.26 1.34 9.96
CA VAL A 120 -2.31 0.43 8.80
C VAL A 120 -1.06 0.67 7.96
N VAL A 121 -0.31 -0.40 7.70
CA VAL A 121 0.86 -0.32 6.82
C VAL A 121 0.42 -0.39 5.36
N ILE A 122 0.91 0.54 4.54
CA ILE A 122 0.52 0.72 3.14
C ILE A 122 1.64 0.24 2.21
N GLU A 123 1.26 -0.45 1.13
CA GLU A 123 2.12 -0.82 0.00
C GLU A 123 1.45 -0.41 -1.33
N ASP A 124 2.22 0.06 -2.31
CA ASP A 124 1.71 0.25 -3.68
C ASP A 124 1.67 -1.06 -4.46
N SER A 125 2.65 -1.94 -4.26
CA SER A 125 2.61 -3.29 -4.80
C SER A 125 3.38 -4.26 -3.92
N MET A 126 2.69 -5.29 -3.43
CA MET A 126 3.25 -6.29 -2.54
C MET A 126 3.65 -7.55 -3.31
N THR A 127 4.86 -8.04 -3.05
CA THR A 127 5.35 -9.36 -3.51
C THR A 127 5.51 -10.30 -2.33
N THR A 128 6.67 -10.29 -1.68
CA THR A 128 7.04 -11.17 -0.56
C THR A 128 6.67 -10.61 0.82
N GLY A 129 6.09 -9.39 0.87
CA GLY A 129 5.78 -8.71 2.13
C GLY A 129 7.00 -8.14 2.89
N SER A 130 8.21 -8.26 2.34
CA SER A 130 9.45 -7.85 3.02
C SER A 130 9.49 -6.34 3.35
N SER A 131 8.99 -5.48 2.46
CA SER A 131 8.91 -4.03 2.69
C SER A 131 7.93 -3.70 3.81
N ALA A 132 6.75 -4.31 3.80
CA ALA A 132 5.75 -4.17 4.85
C ALA A 132 6.29 -4.61 6.21
N LEU A 133 7.00 -5.73 6.30
CA LEU A 133 7.61 -6.19 7.56
C LEU A 133 8.65 -5.21 8.11
N LYS A 134 9.49 -4.61 7.26
CA LYS A 134 10.44 -3.57 7.69
C LYS A 134 9.73 -2.33 8.25
N ALA A 135 8.60 -1.95 7.66
CA ALA A 135 7.77 -0.86 8.19
C ALA A 135 7.12 -1.25 9.52
N VAL A 136 6.62 -2.48 9.64
CA VAL A 136 6.06 -3.02 10.89
C VAL A 136 7.08 -2.98 12.02
N GLU A 137 8.30 -3.44 11.77
CA GLU A 137 9.40 -3.38 12.75
C GLU A 137 9.67 -1.94 13.19
N ALA A 138 9.81 -1.01 12.24
CA ALA A 138 10.05 0.40 12.54
C ALA A 138 8.91 1.04 13.38
N LEU A 139 7.67 0.66 13.12
CA LEU A 139 6.50 1.14 13.87
C LEU A 139 6.43 0.54 15.28
N ARG A 140 6.75 -0.75 15.43
CA ARG A 140 6.84 -1.40 16.74
C ARG A 140 7.95 -0.80 17.59
N ASP A 141 9.12 -0.53 17.00
CA ASP A 141 10.24 0.17 17.66
C ASP A 141 9.86 1.59 18.10
N PHE A 142 8.99 2.25 17.32
CA PHE A 142 8.46 3.58 17.64
C PHE A 142 7.37 3.55 18.74
N GLY A 143 6.84 2.37 19.08
CA GLY A 143 5.75 2.22 20.06
C GLY A 143 4.34 2.37 19.46
N ALA A 144 4.20 2.20 18.14
CA ALA A 144 2.92 2.14 17.46
C ALA A 144 2.41 0.70 17.32
N GLU A 145 1.09 0.53 17.24
CA GLU A 145 0.44 -0.75 17.01
C GLU A 145 0.11 -0.89 15.52
N VAL A 146 0.60 -1.94 14.85
CA VAL A 146 0.19 -2.23 13.48
C VAL A 146 -1.00 -3.17 13.48
N VAL A 147 -2.12 -2.72 12.91
CA VAL A 147 -3.40 -3.46 12.96
C VAL A 147 -3.72 -4.19 11.65
N ALA A 148 -3.15 -3.76 10.52
CA ALA A 148 -3.34 -4.38 9.22
C ALA A 148 -2.30 -3.90 8.19
N ILE A 149 -2.27 -4.59 7.06
CA ILE A 149 -1.59 -4.18 5.83
C ILE A 149 -2.65 -3.90 4.75
N LEU A 150 -2.50 -2.82 3.99
CA LEU A 150 -3.24 -2.57 2.76
C LEU A 150 -2.26 -2.43 1.60
N THR A 151 -2.47 -3.18 0.52
CA THR A 151 -1.73 -3.02 -0.72
C THR A 151 -2.65 -2.61 -1.88
N VAL A 152 -2.17 -1.73 -2.77
CA VAL A 152 -2.91 -1.46 -4.01
C VAL A 152 -2.92 -2.68 -4.92
N VAL A 153 -1.78 -3.37 -5.06
CA VAL A 153 -1.68 -4.59 -5.87
C VAL A 153 -0.95 -5.69 -5.10
N ASP A 154 -1.68 -6.74 -4.72
CA ASP A 154 -1.10 -7.99 -4.23
C ASP A 154 -0.68 -8.83 -5.43
N ARG A 155 0.62 -9.10 -5.59
CA ARG A 155 1.14 -9.90 -6.71
C ARG A 155 1.03 -11.40 -6.47
N GLU A 156 0.53 -11.84 -5.31
CA GLU A 156 0.37 -13.26 -4.95
C GLU A 156 1.69 -14.03 -4.98
N GLU A 157 2.77 -13.38 -4.56
CA GLU A 157 4.13 -13.96 -4.48
C GLU A 157 4.52 -14.34 -3.04
N GLY A 158 3.54 -14.79 -2.23
CA GLY A 158 3.75 -15.31 -0.87
C GLY A 158 3.72 -14.27 0.25
N GLY A 159 3.58 -12.98 -0.06
CA GLY A 159 3.61 -11.91 0.94
C GLY A 159 2.40 -11.92 1.87
N ARG A 160 1.21 -12.24 1.35
CA ARG A 160 -0.03 -12.33 2.13
C ARG A 160 0.08 -13.37 3.24
N GLU A 161 0.53 -14.56 2.88
CA GLU A 161 0.69 -15.70 3.80
C GLU A 161 1.72 -15.35 4.87
N ARG A 162 2.87 -14.82 4.46
CA ARG A 162 3.95 -14.42 5.37
C ARG A 162 3.50 -13.38 6.39
N LEU A 163 2.69 -12.39 5.98
CA LEU A 163 2.17 -11.36 6.87
C LEU A 163 1.07 -11.90 7.79
N ALA A 164 0.21 -12.79 7.28
CA ALA A 164 -0.81 -13.46 8.08
C ALA A 164 -0.20 -14.34 9.19
N GLU A 165 0.89 -15.07 8.89
CA GLU A 165 1.66 -15.83 9.89
C GLU A 165 2.25 -14.93 10.99
N ALA A 166 2.54 -13.67 10.67
CA ALA A 166 2.98 -12.66 11.63
C ALA A 166 1.83 -11.98 12.39
N GLY A 167 0.59 -12.47 12.23
CA GLY A 167 -0.62 -11.95 12.87
C GLY A 167 -1.15 -10.66 12.24
N LEU A 168 -0.76 -10.35 10.99
CA LEU A 168 -1.13 -9.11 10.32
C LEU A 168 -2.13 -9.41 9.19
N PRO A 169 -3.42 -9.03 9.32
CA PRO A 169 -4.37 -9.19 8.24
C PRO A 169 -3.98 -8.32 7.04
N VAL A 170 -4.13 -8.88 5.83
CA VAL A 170 -3.76 -8.21 4.58
C VAL A 170 -4.98 -7.96 3.71
N PHE A 171 -5.16 -6.71 3.31
CA PHE A 171 -6.18 -6.27 2.37
C PHE A 171 -5.52 -5.83 1.07
N ALA A 172 -6.15 -6.13 -0.06
CA ALA A 172 -5.66 -5.74 -1.37
C ALA A 172 -6.76 -5.02 -2.16
N LEU A 173 -6.40 -3.93 -2.84
CA LEU A 173 -7.36 -3.30 -3.77
C LEU A 173 -7.52 -4.16 -5.01
N PHE A 174 -6.45 -4.73 -5.55
CA PHE A 174 -6.48 -5.63 -6.70
C PHE A 174 -5.42 -6.71 -6.53
N THR A 175 -5.57 -7.81 -7.27
CA THR A 175 -4.51 -8.81 -7.40
C THR A 175 -3.80 -8.69 -8.75
N GLY A 176 -2.54 -9.14 -8.80
CA GLY A 176 -1.76 -9.22 -10.04
C GLY A 176 -2.49 -10.02 -11.13
N PRO A 177 -3.03 -11.21 -10.83
CA PRO A 177 -3.83 -11.98 -11.79
C PRO A 177 -5.11 -11.28 -12.26
N GLU A 178 -5.80 -10.54 -11.38
CA GLU A 178 -6.97 -9.73 -11.79
C GLU A 178 -6.58 -8.69 -12.85
N LEU A 179 -5.51 -7.94 -12.60
CA LEU A 179 -5.02 -6.92 -13.53
C LEU A 179 -4.49 -7.52 -14.84
N LEU A 180 -3.81 -8.67 -14.76
CA LEU A 180 -3.35 -9.39 -15.95
C LEU A 180 -4.51 -9.89 -16.80
N SER A 181 -5.55 -10.43 -16.18
CA SER A 181 -6.75 -10.87 -16.90
C SER A 181 -7.44 -9.71 -17.59
N ALA A 182 -7.58 -8.57 -16.92
CA ALA A 182 -8.17 -7.37 -17.53
C ALA A 182 -7.33 -6.84 -18.71
N ALA A 183 -6.00 -6.85 -18.60
CA ALA A 183 -5.09 -6.38 -19.64
C ALA A 183 -5.06 -7.25 -20.92
N ARG A 184 -5.63 -8.46 -20.89
CA ARG A 184 -5.69 -9.37 -22.05
C ARG A 184 -7.01 -9.31 -22.81
N VAL A 185 -8.02 -8.63 -22.24
CA VAL A 185 -9.36 -8.52 -22.82
C VAL A 185 -9.53 -7.19 -23.59
N ASP A 186 -8.67 -6.20 -23.31
CA ASP A 186 -8.53 -4.94 -24.05
C ASP A 186 -7.49 -5.05 -25.19
#